data_AF-A0A939QWZ6-F1
#
_entry.id   AF-A0A939QWZ6-F1
#
_cell.length_a   1.000
_cell.length_b   1.000
_cell.length_c   1.000
_cell.angle_alpha   90.00
_cell.angle_beta   90.00
_cell.angle_gamma   90.00
#
_symmetry.space_group_name_H-M   'P 1'
#
loop_
_entity.id
_entity.type
_entity.pdbx_description
1 polymer ?
#
loop_
_entity_poly.entity_id
_entity_poly.type
_entity_poly.pdbx_seq_one_letter_code
_entity_poly.pdbx_strand_id
1 'polypeptide(L)'
;MKKLFILLTAIAAVVSCSKEKDNIEPAAALSPMTFKAVGEITKTSLAADEKSIIWSTSDKINVFSGASFATNTQFSVTSVESEGKTAVFEGLAEVSSEYYALSPYQEGASITSSGLITAVIPAEQQAVAGSFGPEANLSVAHISGSEEIEFKNAGALLSVSVEAADVTGLKVETLGGG
;
A
#
# COMPACT_ATOMS: atom_id res chain seq x y z
N MET A 1 22.43 -11.73 83.97
CA MET A 1 21.95 -10.89 82.86
C MET A 1 22.71 -11.26 81.59
N LYS A 2 22.00 -11.68 80.53
CA LYS A 2 22.34 -11.49 79.09
C LYS A 2 23.59 -12.24 78.57
N LYS A 3 23.61 -12.95 77.43
CA LYS A 3 22.69 -13.16 76.30
C LYS A 3 23.14 -14.44 75.56
N LEU A 4 22.20 -15.30 75.19
CA LEU A 4 22.38 -16.45 74.30
C LEU A 4 22.13 -15.99 72.86
N PHE A 5 23.09 -16.16 71.96
CA PHE A 5 22.93 -15.88 70.53
C PHE A 5 22.74 -17.19 69.77
N ILE A 6 21.52 -17.41 69.26
CA ILE A 6 21.17 -18.49 68.34
C ILE A 6 21.24 -17.92 66.92
N LEU A 7 22.11 -18.48 66.08
CA LEU A 7 22.24 -18.13 64.67
C LEU A 7 21.36 -19.09 63.85
N LEU A 8 20.28 -18.59 63.27
CA LEU A 8 19.35 -19.34 62.42
C LEU A 8 19.73 -19.12 60.95
N THR A 9 20.15 -20.18 60.24
CA THR A 9 20.50 -20.12 58.82
C THR A 9 19.26 -20.50 57.99
N ALA A 10 18.69 -19.54 57.26
CA ALA A 10 17.56 -19.76 56.37
C ALA A 10 18.05 -20.20 54.98
N ILE A 11 17.53 -21.33 54.48
CA ILE A 11 17.74 -21.80 53.11
C ILE A 11 16.75 -21.05 52.21
N ALA A 12 17.26 -20.19 51.33
CA ALA A 12 16.46 -19.52 50.30
C ALA A 12 16.23 -20.47 49.12
N ALA A 13 14.97 -20.81 48.85
CA ALA A 13 14.57 -21.49 47.62
C ALA A 13 14.65 -20.49 46.45
N VAL A 14 15.47 -20.79 45.44
CA VAL A 14 15.45 -20.05 44.17
C VAL A 14 14.24 -20.51 43.36
N VAL A 15 13.14 -19.75 43.44
CA VAL A 15 12.10 -19.81 42.40
C VAL A 15 12.71 -19.22 41.14
N SER A 16 13.06 -20.10 40.20
CA SER A 16 13.39 -19.71 38.83
C SER A 16 12.13 -19.18 38.16
N CYS A 17 11.83 -17.90 38.36
CA CYS A 17 10.97 -17.16 37.44
C CYS A 17 11.74 -17.01 36.12
N SER A 18 11.66 -18.03 35.27
CA SER A 18 11.83 -17.82 33.83
C SER A 18 10.71 -16.89 33.40
N LYS A 19 10.95 -15.58 33.48
CA LYS A 19 10.22 -14.64 32.63
C LYS A 19 10.66 -14.99 31.23
N GLU A 20 9.84 -15.78 30.53
CA GLU A 20 9.78 -15.71 29.07
C GLU A 20 9.65 -14.22 28.76
N LYS A 21 10.75 -13.64 28.28
CA LYS A 21 10.64 -12.41 27.53
C LYS A 21 9.96 -12.85 26.25
N ASP A 22 8.67 -12.58 26.14
CA ASP A 22 8.08 -12.40 24.82
C ASP A 22 9.04 -11.43 24.12
N ASN A 23 9.74 -11.95 23.11
CA ASN A 23 10.53 -11.14 22.21
C ASN A 23 9.53 -10.41 21.30
N ILE A 24 8.74 -9.52 21.90
CA ILE A 24 8.02 -8.50 21.15
C ILE A 24 9.11 -7.54 20.73
N GLU A 25 9.67 -7.81 19.56
CA GLU A 25 10.46 -6.84 18.83
C GLU A 25 9.64 -5.53 18.82
N PRO A 26 10.20 -4.41 19.32
CA PRO A 26 9.45 -3.17 19.36
C PRO A 26 9.01 -2.84 17.94
N ALA A 27 7.71 -2.53 17.76
CA ALA A 27 7.20 -2.06 16.48
C ALA A 27 8.10 -0.92 16.00
N ALA A 28 8.62 -1.04 14.78
CA ALA A 28 9.53 -0.07 14.21
C ALA A 28 8.85 1.31 14.17
N ALA A 29 9.62 2.36 14.51
CA ALA A 29 9.09 3.70 14.61
C ALA A 29 8.74 4.26 13.23
N LEU A 30 7.53 4.77 13.07
CA LEU A 30 7.09 5.43 11.84
C LEU A 30 7.49 6.91 11.85
N SER A 31 7.90 7.42 10.69
CA SER A 31 8.24 8.83 10.48
C SER A 31 7.38 9.43 9.35
N PRO A 32 7.08 10.74 9.38
CA PRO A 32 6.47 11.42 8.25
C PRO A 32 7.34 11.30 7.00
N MET A 33 6.72 10.93 5.90
CA MET A 33 7.36 10.82 4.58
C MET A 33 6.51 11.54 3.54
N THR A 34 7.21 12.09 2.54
CA THR A 34 6.62 12.74 1.38
C THR A 34 7.12 12.03 0.14
N PHE A 35 6.21 11.73 -0.78
CA PHE A 35 6.56 11.19 -2.09
C PHE A 35 5.87 11.97 -3.20
N LYS A 36 6.55 12.16 -4.31
CA LYS A 36 6.05 12.86 -5.49
C LYS A 36 5.80 11.86 -6.61
N ALA A 37 4.55 11.57 -6.92
CA ALA A 37 4.22 10.79 -8.11
C ALA A 37 4.36 11.66 -9.35
N VAL A 38 5.17 11.22 -10.31
CA VAL A 38 5.37 11.91 -11.59
C VAL A 38 4.69 11.08 -12.69
N GLY A 39 3.68 11.67 -13.32
CA GLY A 39 2.91 11.06 -14.39
C GLY A 39 3.61 11.14 -15.73
N GLU A 40 4.75 10.46 -15.86
CA GLU A 40 5.21 9.98 -17.16
C GLU A 40 5.13 8.46 -17.14
N ILE A 41 3.90 7.91 -17.18
CA ILE A 41 3.51 6.56 -17.68
C ILE A 41 2.08 6.26 -17.24
N THR A 42 1.40 5.52 -18.12
CA THR A 42 -0.05 5.34 -18.31
C THR A 42 -0.82 4.82 -17.08
N LYS A 43 -1.81 5.58 -16.59
CA LYS A 43 -3.10 5.17 -15.99
C LYS A 43 -4.13 5.89 -16.84
N THR A 44 -5.20 5.19 -17.10
CA THR A 44 -6.29 5.46 -18.01
C THR A 44 -7.29 6.54 -17.60
N SER A 45 -6.89 7.70 -17.11
CA SER A 45 -7.79 8.81 -17.42
C SER A 45 -7.60 9.03 -18.92
N LEU A 46 -8.67 8.89 -19.70
CA LEU A 46 -8.62 9.38 -21.08
C LEU A 46 -8.59 10.91 -20.95
N ALA A 47 -7.41 11.47 -20.67
CA ALA A 47 -7.11 12.82 -21.11
C ALA A 47 -7.40 12.89 -22.63
N ALA A 48 -7.41 14.06 -23.25
CA ALA A 48 -7.71 14.16 -24.68
C ALA A 48 -6.83 13.25 -25.58
N ASP A 49 -5.72 12.70 -25.05
CA ASP A 49 -4.80 11.75 -25.66
C ASP A 49 -4.99 10.25 -25.26
N GLU A 50 -6.00 9.94 -24.45
CA GLU A 50 -6.42 8.59 -24.04
C GLU A 50 -5.42 7.79 -23.16
N LYS A 51 -4.37 8.42 -22.61
CA LYS A 51 -3.20 7.66 -22.10
C LYS A 51 -2.60 8.11 -20.75
N SER A 52 -3.10 9.16 -20.09
CA SER A 52 -2.37 9.81 -18.97
C SER A 52 -3.04 9.65 -17.59
N ILE A 53 -2.25 9.39 -16.52
CA ILE A 53 -2.76 9.40 -15.13
C ILE A 53 -3.19 10.82 -14.78
N ILE A 54 -4.38 10.97 -14.22
CA ILE A 54 -4.80 12.22 -13.60
C ILE A 54 -5.14 11.92 -12.14
N TRP A 55 -4.29 12.40 -11.24
CA TRP A 55 -4.46 12.34 -9.79
C TRP A 55 -5.44 13.41 -9.31
N SER A 56 -6.09 13.12 -8.19
CA SER A 56 -7.01 13.97 -7.46
C SER A 56 -6.65 14.01 -5.98
N THR A 57 -7.14 15.02 -5.25
CA THR A 57 -6.92 15.12 -3.80
C THR A 57 -7.63 14.05 -2.98
N SER A 58 -8.54 13.28 -3.59
CA SER A 58 -9.16 12.12 -2.95
C SER A 58 -8.33 10.83 -3.05
N ASP A 59 -7.29 10.82 -3.88
CA ASP A 59 -6.52 9.60 -4.12
C ASP A 59 -5.66 9.22 -2.92
N LYS A 60 -5.54 7.91 -2.75
CA LYS A 60 -4.78 7.27 -1.68
C LYS A 60 -4.00 6.09 -2.24
N ILE A 61 -2.87 5.81 -1.63
CA ILE A 61 -2.00 4.69 -1.98
C ILE A 61 -1.60 3.91 -0.72
N ASN A 62 -1.30 2.62 -0.88
CA ASN A 62 -0.51 1.90 0.10
C ASN A 62 0.97 2.24 -0.10
N VAL A 63 1.71 2.37 0.99
CA VAL A 63 3.17 2.34 1.01
C VAL A 63 3.61 1.20 1.92
N PHE A 64 4.38 0.27 1.35
CA PHE A 64 5.00 -0.83 2.05
C PHE A 64 6.45 -0.49 2.40
N SER A 65 6.81 -0.61 3.67
CA SER A 65 8.10 -0.17 4.22
C SER A 65 8.63 -1.13 5.29
N GLY A 66 9.89 -0.95 5.69
CA GLY A 66 10.57 -1.77 6.68
C GLY A 66 11.31 -2.98 6.08
N ALA A 67 12.09 -3.68 6.90
CA ALA A 67 13.03 -4.73 6.46
C ALA A 67 12.36 -5.91 5.73
N SER A 68 11.09 -6.20 6.02
CA SER A 68 10.29 -7.22 5.35
C SER A 68 9.12 -6.66 4.55
N PHE A 69 9.04 -5.34 4.41
CA PHE A 69 7.90 -4.62 3.81
C PHE A 69 6.55 -4.92 4.49
N ALA A 70 6.56 -5.42 5.74
CA ALA A 70 5.35 -5.80 6.47
C ALA A 70 4.51 -4.59 6.90
N THR A 71 5.11 -3.41 6.96
CA THR A 71 4.40 -2.18 7.33
C THR A 71 3.71 -1.61 6.10
N ASN A 72 2.40 -1.83 6.03
CA ASN A 72 1.49 -1.24 5.06
C ASN A 72 0.82 0.00 5.66
N THR A 73 1.03 1.16 5.04
CA THR A 73 0.53 2.44 5.52
C THR A 73 -0.19 3.20 4.41
N GLN A 74 -1.24 3.94 4.77
CA GLN A 74 -1.97 4.78 3.83
C GLN A 74 -1.26 6.12 3.66
N PHE A 75 -1.03 6.51 2.41
CA PHE A 75 -0.62 7.85 2.02
C PHE A 75 -1.76 8.52 1.26
N SER A 76 -1.95 9.82 1.46
CA SER A 76 -3.02 10.59 0.81
C SER A 76 -2.43 11.73 -0.01
N VAL A 77 -3.09 12.09 -1.12
CA VAL A 77 -2.70 13.25 -1.91
C VAL A 77 -2.93 14.54 -1.11
N THR A 78 -1.89 15.35 -0.94
CA THR A 78 -1.97 16.67 -0.30
C THR A 78 -1.98 17.81 -1.31
N SER A 79 -1.37 17.60 -2.48
CA SER A 79 -1.44 18.53 -3.60
C SER A 79 -1.38 17.80 -4.95
N VAL A 80 -1.98 18.44 -5.96
CA VAL A 80 -1.87 18.04 -7.36
C VAL A 80 -1.31 19.20 -8.17
N GLU A 81 -0.42 18.87 -9.11
CA GLU A 81 0.25 19.80 -10.02
C GLU A 81 0.04 19.33 -11.46
N SER A 82 0.37 20.19 -12.43
CA SER A 82 0.39 19.82 -13.86
C SER A 82 -0.93 19.19 -14.35
N GLU A 83 -2.06 19.81 -13.99
CA GLU A 83 -3.41 19.32 -14.34
C GLU A 83 -3.69 17.89 -13.80
N GLY A 84 -3.08 17.54 -12.66
CA GLY A 84 -3.23 16.23 -12.04
C GLY A 84 -2.20 15.18 -12.51
N LYS A 85 -1.30 15.52 -13.43
CA LYS A 85 -0.22 14.61 -13.84
C LYS A 85 0.81 14.37 -12.74
N THR A 86 0.86 15.26 -11.75
CA THR A 86 1.78 15.15 -10.63
C THR A 86 0.99 15.24 -9.34
N ALA A 87 1.32 14.38 -8.37
CA ALA A 87 0.70 14.41 -7.05
C ALA A 87 1.75 14.28 -5.96
N VAL A 88 1.54 15.01 -4.88
CA VAL A 88 2.33 14.88 -3.64
C VAL A 88 1.52 14.05 -2.66
N PHE A 89 2.14 12.97 -2.18
CA PHE A 89 1.59 12.04 -1.22
C PHE A 89 2.30 12.21 0.12
N GLU A 90 1.52 12.31 1.20
CA GLU A 90 2.05 12.35 2.56
C GLU A 90 1.43 11.24 3.42
N GLY A 91 2.24 10.71 4.33
CA GLY A 91 1.89 9.62 5.21
C GLY A 91 3.00 9.30 6.20
N LEU A 92 2.82 8.21 6.95
CA LEU A 92 3.81 7.71 7.89
C LEU A 92 4.36 6.40 7.36
N ALA A 93 5.68 6.21 7.38
CA ALA A 93 6.30 4.93 7.02
C ALA A 93 7.53 4.66 7.88
N GLU A 94 7.98 3.40 7.92
CA GLU A 94 9.31 3.10 8.43
C GLU A 94 10.36 3.66 7.48
N VAL A 95 11.38 4.34 8.02
CA VAL A 95 12.47 4.87 7.20
C VAL A 95 13.28 3.72 6.62
N SER A 96 13.25 3.59 5.29
CA SER A 96 13.90 2.55 4.50
C SER A 96 14.61 3.14 3.29
N SER A 97 15.57 2.41 2.72
CA SER A 97 16.17 2.73 1.42
C SER A 97 15.25 2.38 0.25
N GLU A 98 14.28 1.48 0.49
CA GLU A 98 13.36 0.97 -0.50
C GLU A 98 11.93 0.95 0.03
N TYR A 99 10.99 1.28 -0.86
CA TYR A 99 9.55 1.20 -0.62
C TYR A 99 8.85 0.58 -1.83
N TYR A 100 7.66 0.04 -1.59
CA TYR A 100 6.74 -0.30 -2.66
C TYR A 100 5.44 0.47 -2.48
N ALA A 101 4.79 0.82 -3.58
CA ALA A 101 3.49 1.48 -3.53
C ALA A 101 2.46 0.73 -4.37
N LEU A 102 1.21 0.80 -3.93
CA LEU A 102 0.04 0.29 -4.66
C LEU A 102 -1.01 1.40 -4.73
N SER A 103 -1.59 1.60 -5.90
CA SER A 103 -2.71 2.50 -6.12
C SER A 103 -3.83 1.78 -6.89
N PRO A 104 -5.11 2.01 -6.54
CA PRO A 104 -5.58 2.72 -5.35
C PRO A 104 -5.27 1.96 -4.04
N TYR A 105 -5.39 2.67 -2.91
CA TYR A 105 -5.22 2.09 -1.58
C TYR A 105 -6.22 0.95 -1.32
N GLN A 106 -5.73 -0.15 -0.76
CA GLN A 106 -6.53 -1.26 -0.25
C GLN A 106 -6.05 -1.67 1.14
N GLU A 107 -6.97 -1.73 2.10
CA GLU A 107 -6.66 -2.10 3.49
C GLU A 107 -6.07 -3.52 3.59
N GLY A 108 -6.55 -4.45 2.75
CA GLY A 108 -6.09 -5.84 2.72
C GLY A 108 -4.86 -6.10 1.83
N ALA A 109 -4.26 -5.09 1.20
CA ALA A 109 -3.10 -5.30 0.36
C ALA A 109 -1.87 -5.71 1.19
N SER A 110 -1.05 -6.60 0.65
CA SER A 110 0.18 -7.07 1.31
C SER A 110 1.29 -7.26 0.30
N ILE A 111 2.52 -7.37 0.80
CA ILE A 111 3.69 -7.65 -0.02
C ILE A 111 4.59 -8.65 0.71
N THR A 112 5.29 -9.49 -0.04
CA THR A 112 6.32 -10.38 0.50
C THR A 112 7.68 -9.68 0.52
N SER A 113 8.65 -10.22 1.27
CA SER A 113 10.04 -9.73 1.23
C SER A 113 10.70 -9.83 -0.15
N SER A 114 10.17 -10.67 -1.05
CA SER A 114 10.60 -10.77 -2.46
C SER A 114 9.89 -9.79 -3.40
N GLY A 115 9.02 -8.91 -2.90
CA GLY A 115 8.34 -7.89 -3.70
C GLY A 115 7.04 -8.34 -4.39
N LEU A 116 6.53 -9.55 -4.08
CA LEU A 116 5.22 -9.99 -4.58
C LEU A 116 4.10 -9.24 -3.86
N ILE A 117 3.42 -8.33 -4.56
CA ILE A 117 2.25 -7.59 -4.06
C ILE A 117 0.99 -8.41 -4.29
N THR A 118 0.18 -8.56 -3.24
CA THR A 118 -1.16 -9.17 -3.28
C THR A 118 -2.20 -8.08 -3.05
N ALA A 119 -3.12 -7.93 -4.00
CA ALA A 119 -4.23 -6.97 -3.97
C ALA A 119 -5.44 -7.55 -4.71
N VAL A 120 -6.62 -6.97 -4.51
CA VAL A 120 -7.88 -7.43 -5.12
C VAL A 120 -8.25 -6.53 -6.28
N ILE A 121 -8.47 -7.11 -7.46
CA ILE A 121 -9.20 -6.44 -8.54
C ILE A 121 -10.69 -6.76 -8.32
N PRO A 122 -11.58 -5.76 -8.25
CA PRO A 122 -13.01 -6.02 -8.13
C PRO A 122 -13.53 -6.91 -9.26
N ALA A 123 -14.28 -7.96 -8.93
CA ALA A 123 -14.90 -8.85 -9.91
C ALA A 123 -15.95 -8.13 -10.77
N GLU A 124 -16.60 -7.12 -10.20
CA GLU A 124 -17.51 -6.23 -10.91
C GLU A 124 -16.87 -4.85 -11.04
N GLN A 125 -16.76 -4.37 -12.27
CA GLN A 125 -16.25 -3.03 -12.58
C GLN A 125 -17.33 -2.27 -13.34
N GLN A 126 -17.63 -1.05 -12.89
CA GLN A 126 -18.49 -0.15 -13.65
C GLN A 126 -17.67 0.56 -14.72
N ALA A 127 -18.12 0.43 -15.98
CA ALA A 127 -17.64 1.28 -17.05
C ALA A 127 -18.13 2.71 -16.83
N VAL A 128 -17.23 3.68 -16.94
CA VAL A 128 -17.53 5.11 -16.82
C VAL A 128 -17.27 5.73 -18.19
N ALA A 129 -18.21 6.49 -18.74
CA ALA A 129 -18.01 7.13 -20.04
C ALA A 129 -16.76 8.02 -20.01
N GLY A 130 -15.83 7.80 -20.95
CA GLY A 130 -14.56 8.54 -21.02
C GLY A 130 -13.55 8.21 -19.92
N SER A 131 -13.79 7.17 -19.09
CA SER A 131 -12.90 6.79 -18.00
C SER A 131 -13.10 5.31 -17.58
N PHE A 132 -12.62 4.95 -16.41
CA PHE A 132 -12.78 3.66 -15.75
C PHE A 132 -13.23 3.91 -14.31
N GLY A 133 -13.85 2.91 -13.67
CA GLY A 133 -14.12 2.99 -12.24
C GLY A 133 -12.82 3.18 -11.44
N PRO A 134 -12.80 3.95 -10.34
CA PRO A 134 -11.57 4.31 -9.63
C PRO A 134 -10.76 3.09 -9.14
N GLU A 135 -11.46 1.99 -8.84
CA GLU A 135 -10.89 0.72 -8.38
C GLU A 135 -10.42 -0.23 -9.50
N ALA A 136 -10.70 0.12 -10.77
CA ALA A 136 -10.48 -0.80 -11.88
C ALA A 136 -9.05 -0.83 -12.41
N ASN A 137 -8.19 0.12 -12.01
CA ASN A 137 -6.81 0.19 -12.46
C ASN A 137 -5.82 0.12 -11.29
N LEU A 138 -5.43 -1.11 -10.96
CA LEU A 138 -4.32 -1.37 -10.07
C LEU A 138 -3.01 -0.95 -10.74
N SER A 139 -2.20 -0.18 -10.02
CA SER A 139 -0.85 0.18 -10.42
C SER A 139 0.11 0.04 -9.25
N VAL A 140 1.34 -0.38 -9.53
CA VAL A 140 2.38 -0.61 -8.53
C VAL A 140 3.62 0.22 -8.83
N ALA A 141 4.40 0.51 -7.81
CA ALA A 141 5.70 1.16 -7.96
C ALA A 141 6.72 0.56 -6.99
N HIS A 142 7.99 0.63 -7.37
CA HIS A 142 9.14 0.41 -6.50
C HIS A 142 9.91 1.73 -6.43
N ILE A 143 10.20 2.18 -5.21
CA ILE A 143 10.81 3.47 -4.93
C ILE A 143 12.14 3.17 -4.24
N SER A 144 13.25 3.55 -4.88
CA SER A 144 14.60 3.31 -4.39
C SER A 144 15.49 4.50 -4.66
N GLY A 145 16.07 5.09 -3.61
CA GLY A 145 17.03 6.19 -3.73
C GLY A 145 16.45 7.53 -4.20
N SER A 146 15.13 7.69 -4.25
CA SER A 146 14.43 8.95 -4.56
C SER A 146 13.12 9.06 -3.76
N GLU A 147 12.51 10.23 -3.79
CA GLU A 147 11.14 10.47 -3.30
C GLU A 147 10.12 10.46 -4.46
N GLU A 148 10.55 10.13 -5.68
CA GLU A 148 9.70 10.09 -6.85
C GLU A 148 9.03 8.72 -7.01
N ILE A 149 7.73 8.72 -7.31
CA ILE A 149 6.98 7.49 -7.59
C ILE A 149 6.62 7.43 -9.06
N GLU A 150 7.09 6.37 -9.72
CA GLU A 150 6.67 5.98 -11.07
C GLU A 150 5.74 4.76 -10.99
N PHE A 151 4.43 5.01 -11.08
CA PHE A 151 3.45 3.93 -11.09
C PHE A 151 3.39 3.25 -12.46
N LYS A 152 3.33 1.91 -12.43
CA LYS A 152 3.11 1.05 -13.60
C LYS A 152 1.80 0.29 -13.42
N ASN A 153 0.95 0.26 -14.45
CA ASN A 153 -0.28 -0.54 -14.40
C ASN A 153 0.07 -2.01 -14.17
N ALA A 154 -0.60 -2.62 -13.20
CA ALA A 154 -0.53 -4.04 -12.89
C ALA A 154 -1.60 -4.86 -13.63
N GLY A 155 -2.61 -4.19 -14.20
CA GLY A 155 -3.68 -4.80 -14.99
C GLY A 155 -3.73 -4.28 -16.44
N ALA A 156 -4.58 -4.91 -17.24
CA ALA A 156 -4.99 -4.42 -18.55
C ALA A 156 -6.37 -3.78 -18.45
N LEU A 157 -6.66 -2.82 -19.32
CA LEU A 157 -7.96 -2.15 -19.36
C LEU A 157 -8.66 -2.41 -20.68
N LEU A 158 -9.94 -2.71 -20.57
CA LEU A 158 -10.81 -2.97 -21.69
C LEU A 158 -11.63 -1.71 -21.98
N SER A 159 -11.36 -1.06 -23.11
CA SER A 159 -12.19 0.00 -23.66
C SER A 159 -13.05 -0.56 -24.78
N VAL A 160 -14.34 -0.23 -24.80
CA VAL A 160 -15.30 -0.72 -25.79
C VAL A 160 -16.08 0.47 -26.35
N SER A 161 -16.07 0.60 -27.67
CA SER A 161 -16.99 1.46 -28.41
C SER A 161 -18.06 0.61 -29.07
N VAL A 162 -19.33 1.00 -28.91
CA VAL A 162 -20.48 0.31 -29.53
C VAL A 162 -21.18 1.28 -30.46
N GLU A 163 -20.97 1.12 -31.76
CA GLU A 163 -21.60 1.93 -32.81
C GLU A 163 -22.91 1.28 -33.32
N ALA A 164 -23.82 0.98 -32.39
CA ALA A 164 -25.12 0.39 -32.70
C ALA A 164 -26.21 1.02 -31.82
N ALA A 165 -27.14 1.74 -32.45
CA ALA A 165 -28.14 2.55 -31.76
C ALA A 165 -29.06 1.75 -30.82
N ASP A 166 -29.26 0.46 -31.11
CA ASP A 166 -30.16 -0.41 -30.36
C ASP A 166 -29.45 -1.26 -29.27
N VAL A 167 -28.13 -1.11 -29.10
CA VAL A 167 -27.38 -1.84 -28.06
C VAL A 167 -27.35 -1.04 -26.77
N THR A 168 -27.88 -1.62 -25.70
CA THR A 168 -28.02 -0.95 -24.38
C THR A 168 -26.94 -1.32 -23.38
N GLY A 169 -26.10 -2.32 -23.69
CA GLY A 169 -25.00 -2.73 -22.82
C GLY A 169 -24.18 -3.89 -23.38
N LEU A 170 -22.98 -4.04 -22.83
CA LEU A 170 -22.09 -5.17 -23.08
C LEU A 170 -21.77 -5.83 -21.74
N LYS A 171 -21.95 -7.15 -21.65
CA LYS A 171 -21.47 -7.95 -20.52
C LYS A 171 -20.24 -8.74 -20.96
N VAL A 172 -19.13 -8.55 -20.26
CA VAL A 172 -17.89 -9.31 -20.47
C VAL A 172 -17.72 -10.20 -19.26
N GLU A 173 -17.68 -11.51 -19.48
CA GLU A 173 -17.50 -12.52 -18.45
C GLU A 173 -16.23 -13.32 -18.73
N THR A 174 -15.49 -13.66 -17.68
CA THR A 174 -14.43 -14.65 -17.81
C THR A 174 -15.06 -16.04 -17.93
N LEU A 175 -14.60 -16.84 -18.88
CA LEU A 175 -14.85 -18.27 -18.87
C LEU A 175 -13.95 -18.82 -17.76
N GLY A 176 -14.51 -19.04 -16.57
CA GLY A 176 -13.75 -19.39 -15.36
C GLY A 176 -12.60 -20.35 -15.63
N GLY A 177 -11.40 -19.99 -15.19
CA GLY A 177 -10.22 -20.81 -15.41
C GLY A 177 -9.10 -20.48 -14.43
N GLY A 178 -8.66 -21.52 -13.71
CA GLY A 178 -7.34 -21.64 -13.08
C GLY A 178 -7.25 -21.17 -11.65
#